data_AF-J7QAS6-F1
#
_entry.id   AF-J7QAS6-F1
#
_cell.length_a   1.000
_cell.length_b   1.000
_cell.length_c   1.000
_cell.angle_alpha   90.00
_cell.angle_beta   90.00
_cell.angle_gamma   90.00
#
_symmetry.space_group_name_H-M   'P 1'
#
loop_
_entity.id
_entity.type
_entity.pdbx_description
1 polymer ?
#
loop_
_entity_poly.entity_id
_entity_poly.type
_entity_poly.pdbx_seq_one_letter_code
_entity_poly.pdbx_strand_id
1 'polypeptide(L)'
;MPPKTKDWYAWLNLMPPPPDDFHVIGKVLVPNPGVHAYLCVKEPQGFNPKILLLDLHLVQHPGMWLQVMTWTAARYDEILPPGSDKYSEVEVFFESASIARIKVDIVS
;
A
#
# COMPACT_ATOMS: atom_id res chain seq x y z
N MET A 1 14.55 -7.43 -9.93
CA MET A 1 13.41 -6.96 -10.77
C MET A 1 12.22 -6.83 -9.86
N PRO A 2 11.41 -5.76 -9.98
CA PRO A 2 10.24 -5.60 -9.15
C PRO A 2 9.23 -6.74 -9.38
N PRO A 3 8.46 -7.14 -8.37
CA PRO A 3 7.41 -8.14 -8.53
C PRO A 3 6.33 -7.63 -9.48
N LYS A 4 5.61 -8.54 -10.14
CA LYS A 4 4.41 -8.16 -10.89
C LYS A 4 3.34 -7.71 -9.89
N THR A 5 2.75 -6.55 -10.13
CA THR A 5 1.67 -6.00 -9.30
C THR A 5 0.48 -5.58 -10.14
N LYS A 6 -0.70 -5.50 -9.54
CA LYS A 6 -1.94 -5.09 -10.20
C LYS A 6 -3.01 -4.67 -9.19
N ASP A 7 -4.11 -4.15 -9.72
CA ASP A 7 -5.34 -3.84 -8.96
C ASP A 7 -5.08 -2.88 -7.79
N TRP A 8 -4.17 -1.93 -7.98
CA TRP A 8 -3.88 -0.89 -6.99
C TRP A 8 -5.03 0.10 -6.89
N TYR A 9 -5.42 0.43 -5.66
CA TYR A 9 -6.49 1.37 -5.38
C TYR A 9 -6.23 2.07 -4.04
N ALA A 10 -6.51 3.36 -3.98
CA ALA A 10 -6.37 4.18 -2.78
C ALA A 10 -7.60 5.05 -2.61
N TRP A 11 -8.14 5.12 -1.41
CA TRP A 11 -9.27 5.99 -1.11
C TRP A 11 -9.17 6.58 0.30
N LEU A 12 -9.70 7.79 0.42
CA LEU A 12 -9.92 8.49 1.67
C LEU A 12 -11.42 8.49 1.94
N ASN A 13 -11.84 7.86 3.02
CA ASN A 13 -13.22 7.84 3.46
C ASN A 13 -13.48 8.96 4.47
N LEU A 14 -14.45 9.81 4.14
CA LEU A 14 -14.89 10.99 4.86
C LEU A 14 -16.33 10.86 5.39
N MET A 15 -16.93 9.67 5.28
CA MET A 15 -18.31 9.46 5.72
C MET A 15 -18.43 9.65 7.24
N PRO A 16 -19.42 10.42 7.74
CA PRO A 16 -19.62 10.61 9.17
C PRO A 16 -19.98 9.31 9.92
N PRO A 17 -19.64 9.19 11.22
CA PRO A 17 -18.89 10.16 12.03
C PRO A 17 -17.36 10.01 11.84
N PRO A 18 -16.57 11.11 12.04
CA PRO A 18 -15.11 11.02 12.12
C PRO A 18 -14.64 9.99 13.16
N PRO A 19 -13.42 9.43 13.02
CA PRO A 19 -12.30 9.92 12.21
C PRO A 19 -12.34 9.50 10.73
N ASP A 20 -11.67 10.27 9.88
CA ASP A 20 -11.44 9.92 8.47
C ASP A 20 -10.45 8.74 8.40
N ASP A 21 -10.72 7.73 7.57
CA ASP A 21 -9.85 6.58 7.35
C ASP A 21 -9.32 6.51 5.92
N PHE A 22 -8.01 6.27 5.81
CA PHE A 22 -7.28 6.20 4.56
C PHE A 22 -6.84 4.76 4.29
N HIS A 23 -7.03 4.32 3.05
CA HIS A 23 -6.73 2.95 2.66
C HIS A 23 -5.97 2.88 1.35
N VAL A 24 -5.05 1.94 1.27
CA VAL A 24 -4.39 1.53 0.04
C VAL A 24 -4.41 0.02 -0.06
N ILE A 25 -4.83 -0.51 -1.20
CA ILE A 25 -4.80 -1.93 -1.50
C ILE A 25 -4.14 -2.19 -2.84
N GLY A 26 -3.58 -3.37 -3.00
CA GLY A 26 -3.08 -3.88 -4.27
C GLY A 26 -2.84 -5.38 -4.22
N LYS A 27 -2.48 -5.97 -5.36
CA LYS A 27 -2.09 -7.38 -5.44
C LYS A 27 -0.67 -7.51 -5.96
N VAL A 28 0.08 -8.41 -5.34
CA VAL A 28 1.47 -8.71 -5.68
C VAL A 28 1.61 -10.19 -6.00
N LEU A 29 2.28 -10.50 -7.11
CA LEU A 29 2.58 -11.87 -7.49
C LEU A 29 3.80 -12.35 -6.69
N VAL A 30 3.61 -13.40 -5.90
CA VAL A 30 4.62 -13.97 -5.02
C VAL A 30 4.90 -15.44 -5.37
N PRO A 31 6.10 -15.98 -5.06
CA PRO A 31 6.49 -17.33 -5.48
C PRO A 31 5.73 -18.45 -4.77
N ASN A 32 5.15 -18.20 -3.60
CA ASN A 32 4.38 -19.15 -2.83
C ASN A 32 3.43 -18.41 -1.87
N PRO A 33 2.36 -19.07 -1.38
CA PRO A 33 1.40 -18.45 -0.46
C PRO A 33 1.94 -18.12 0.94
N GLY A 34 3.15 -18.58 1.29
CA GLY A 34 3.82 -18.21 2.53
C GLY A 34 4.48 -16.84 2.52
N VAL A 35 4.52 -16.17 1.38
CA VAL A 35 5.04 -14.80 1.27
C VAL A 35 3.92 -13.80 1.51
N HIS A 36 4.10 -12.95 2.51
CA HIS A 36 3.20 -11.84 2.81
C HIS A 36 3.72 -10.53 2.23
N ALA A 37 2.80 -9.70 1.77
CA ALA A 37 3.07 -8.36 1.27
C ALA A 37 2.64 -7.31 2.31
N TYR A 38 3.59 -6.56 2.83
CA TYR A 38 3.37 -5.47 3.78
C TYR A 38 3.63 -4.14 3.11
N LEU A 39 2.77 -3.16 3.39
CA LEU A 39 3.00 -1.77 3.03
C LEU A 39 3.39 -1.01 4.29
N CYS A 40 4.51 -0.30 4.23
CA CYS A 40 5.00 0.53 5.31
C CYS A 40 5.22 1.95 4.80
N VAL A 41 5.04 2.94 5.69
CA VAL A 41 5.37 4.34 5.38
C VAL A 41 6.86 4.42 5.06
N LYS A 42 7.19 4.96 3.89
CA LYS A 42 8.57 5.13 3.45
C LYS A 42 9.28 6.21 4.27
N GLU A 43 10.52 5.98 4.65
CA GLU A 43 11.37 7.01 5.27
C GLU A 43 12.59 7.33 4.40
N PRO A 44 12.75 8.59 3.95
CA PRO A 44 11.89 9.76 4.17
C PRO A 44 10.64 9.80 3.27
N GLN A 45 9.58 10.51 3.70
CA GLN A 45 8.33 10.77 2.95
C GLN A 45 8.48 11.74 1.75
N GLY A 46 9.71 12.15 1.43
CA GLY A 46 9.96 13.17 0.41
C GLY A 46 9.55 14.57 0.86
N PHE A 47 9.53 15.50 -0.10
CA PHE A 47 9.28 16.93 0.17
C PHE A 47 7.79 17.31 0.13
N ASN A 48 6.97 16.57 -0.62
CA ASN A 48 5.56 16.92 -0.84
C ASN A 48 4.64 16.14 0.10
N PRO A 49 4.04 16.77 1.13
CA PRO A 49 3.21 16.07 2.11
C PRO A 49 1.88 15.56 1.53
N LYS A 50 1.49 15.98 0.32
CA LYS A 50 0.26 15.50 -0.34
C LYS A 50 0.41 14.16 -1.04
N ILE A 51 1.63 13.61 -1.09
CA ILE A 51 1.94 12.32 -1.69
C ILE A 51 2.41 11.40 -0.57
N LEU A 52 1.65 10.34 -0.29
CA LEU A 52 2.07 9.30 0.63
C LEU A 52 3.01 8.34 -0.10
N LEU A 53 4.23 8.18 0.41
CA LEU A 53 5.19 7.21 -0.11
C LEU A 53 5.11 5.93 0.73
N LEU A 54 4.91 4.78 0.08
CA LEU A 54 4.88 3.47 0.75
C LEU A 54 5.99 2.58 0.21
N ASP A 55 6.64 1.83 1.10
CA ASP A 55 7.53 0.73 0.75
C ASP A 55 6.78 -0.61 0.88
N LEU A 56 6.84 -1.39 -0.19
CA LEU A 56 6.36 -2.78 -0.26
C LEU A 56 7.46 -3.72 0.23
N HIS A 57 7.17 -4.45 1.31
CA HIS A 57 8.03 -5.49 1.85
C HIS A 57 7.41 -6.86 1.63
N LEU A 58 8.21 -7.79 1.10
CA LEU A 58 7.82 -9.19 0.96
C LEU A 58 8.54 -10.02 2.02
N VAL A 59 7.78 -10.69 2.88
CA VAL A 59 8.33 -11.49 3.98
C VAL A 59 7.86 -12.93 3.83
N GLN A 60 8.81 -13.85 3.71
CA GLN A 60 8.55 -15.29 3.72
C GLN A 60 8.32 -15.76 5.15
N HIS A 61 7.15 -16.32 5.43
CA HIS A 61 6.90 -17.01 6.70
C HIS A 61 7.54 -18.40 6.70
N PRO A 62 8.04 -18.86 7.86
CA PRO A 62 8.58 -20.21 8.00
C PRO A 62 7.50 -21.26 7.75
N GLY A 63 7.90 -22.43 7.26
CA GLY A 63 6.98 -23.54 7.00
C GLY A 63 7.21 -24.19 5.64
N MET A 64 6.46 -25.25 5.37
CA MET A 64 6.44 -25.90 4.06
C MET A 64 5.33 -25.31 3.20
N TRP A 65 5.72 -24.63 2.13
CA TRP A 65 4.79 -23.96 1.22
C TRP A 65 4.94 -24.53 -0.20
N LEU A 66 3.80 -24.74 -0.86
CA LEU A 66 3.78 -25.14 -2.27
C LEU A 66 4.44 -24.04 -3.12
N GLN A 67 5.36 -24.42 -4.00
CA GLN A 67 6.06 -23.50 -4.90
C GLN A 67 5.16 -23.16 -6.10
N VAL A 68 4.14 -22.35 -5.85
CA VAL A 68 3.17 -21.91 -6.85
C VAL A 68 3.00 -20.39 -6.80
N MET A 69 3.19 -19.77 -7.97
CA MET A 69 2.99 -18.34 -8.14
C MET A 69 1.56 -17.96 -7.76
N THR A 70 1.42 -17.08 -6.79
CA THR A 70 0.14 -16.74 -6.16
C THR A 70 0.01 -15.23 -6.04
N TRP A 71 -1.19 -14.69 -6.27
CA TRP A 71 -1.47 -13.28 -6.00
C TRP A 71 -1.83 -13.10 -4.52
N THR A 72 -1.01 -12.35 -3.79
CA THR A 72 -1.28 -11.97 -2.41
C THR A 72 -1.71 -10.50 -2.32
N ALA A 73 -2.54 -10.17 -1.32
CA ALA A 73 -2.99 -8.80 -1.12
C ALA A 73 -1.94 -8.01 -0.32
N ALA A 74 -1.68 -6.79 -0.76
CA ALA A 74 -0.97 -5.76 -0.01
C ALA A 74 -2.00 -4.75 0.49
N ARG A 75 -1.90 -4.34 1.75
CA ARG A 75 -2.85 -3.40 2.36
C ARG A 75 -2.15 -2.45 3.33
N TYR A 76 -2.55 -1.19 3.28
CA TYR A 76 -2.20 -0.14 4.22
C TYR A 76 -3.51 0.51 4.68
N ASP A 77 -3.63 0.71 5.99
CA ASP A 77 -4.74 1.41 6.61
C ASP A 77 -4.17 2.44 7.58
N GLU A 78 -4.73 3.64 7.56
CA GLU A 78 -4.36 4.71 8.48
C GLU A 78 -5.61 5.47 8.91
N ILE A 79 -5.72 5.75 10.21
CA ILE A 79 -6.73 6.65 10.75
C ILE A 79 -6.12 8.05 10.75
N LEU A 80 -6.72 8.99 10.02
CA LEU A 80 -6.23 10.36 9.96
C LEU A 80 -6.80 11.18 11.13
N PRO A 81 -5.94 11.79 11.97
CA PRO A 81 -6.39 12.73 12.98
C PRO A 81 -7.17 13.92 12.40
N PRO A 82 -8.10 14.52 13.15
CA PRO A 82 -8.78 15.73 12.72
C PRO A 82 -7.80 16.85 12.36
N GLY A 83 -7.94 17.42 11.16
CA GLY A 83 -7.08 18.50 10.67
C GLY A 83 -5.79 18.04 9.99
N SER A 84 -5.57 16.74 9.80
CA SER A 84 -4.47 16.22 8.98
C SER A 84 -4.57 16.66 7.52
N ASP A 85 -3.42 16.86 6.89
CA ASP A 85 -3.33 17.04 5.45
C ASP A 85 -3.85 15.79 4.73
N LYS A 86 -4.69 16.00 3.72
CA LYS A 86 -5.27 14.91 2.94
C LYS A 86 -4.32 14.50 1.82
N TYR A 87 -4.07 13.20 1.69
CA TYR A 87 -3.32 12.65 0.57
C TYR A 87 -4.13 12.79 -0.73
N SER A 88 -3.43 13.22 -1.78
CA SER A 88 -3.99 13.30 -3.14
C SER A 88 -3.48 12.17 -4.04
N GLU A 89 -2.36 11.56 -3.64
CA GLU A 89 -1.66 10.55 -4.41
C GLU A 89 -0.88 9.62 -3.48
N VAL A 90 -0.70 8.38 -3.93
CA VAL A 90 0.16 7.38 -3.28
C VAL A 90 1.18 6.90 -4.30
N GLU A 91 2.43 6.76 -3.89
CA GLU A 91 3.45 6.10 -4.67
C GLU A 91 4.02 4.91 -3.88
N VAL A 92 3.97 3.73 -4.48
CA VAL A 92 4.45 2.48 -3.88
C VAL A 92 5.80 2.12 -4.48
N PHE A 93 6.76 1.83 -3.61
CA PHE A 93 8.12 1.45 -3.94
C PHE A 93 8.39 0.00 -3.58
N PHE A 94 9.25 -0.66 -4.35
CA PHE A 94 9.87 -1.93 -3.99
C PHE A 94 11.38 -1.80 -4.23
N GLU A 95 12.19 -2.00 -3.18
CA GLU A 95 13.65 -1.84 -3.25
C GLU A 95 14.07 -0.50 -3.90
N SER A 96 13.42 0.60 -3.49
CA SER A 96 13.62 1.97 -4.02
C SER A 96 13.17 2.21 -5.46
N ALA A 97 12.63 1.22 -6.16
CA ALA A 97 12.01 1.40 -7.46
C ALA A 97 10.51 1.68 -7.31
N SER A 98 10.02 2.75 -7.93
CA SER A 98 8.58 3.02 -8.01
C SER A 98 7.89 1.94 -8.85
N ILE A 99 6.87 1.29 -8.28
CA ILE A 99 6.13 0.18 -8.90
C ILE A 99 4.66 0.50 -9.16
N ALA A 100 4.11 1.52 -8.48
CA ALA A 100 2.75 1.98 -8.68
C ALA A 100 2.61 3.44 -8.24
N ARG A 101 1.80 4.20 -8.98
CA ARG A 101 1.41 5.56 -8.66
C ARG A 101 -0.10 5.69 -8.80
N ILE A 102 -0.78 6.08 -7.73
CA ILE A 102 -2.22 5.89 -7.53
C ILE A 102 -2.83 7.21 -7.11
N LYS A 103 -3.84 7.69 -7.84
CA LYS A 103 -4.64 8.83 -7.39
C LYS A 103 -5.56 8.40 -6.26
N VAL A 104 -5.70 9.25 -5.24
CA VAL A 104 -6.60 8.99 -4.12
C VAL A 104 -8.02 9.39 -4.51
N ASP A 105 -8.94 8.45 -4.41
CA ASP A 105 -10.37 8.73 -4.52
C ASP A 105 -10.95 9.17 -3.18
N ILE A 106 -11.87 10.13 -3.22
CA ILE A 106 -12.57 10.61 -2.02
C ILE A 106 -13.94 9.92 -1.99
N VAL A 107 -14.19 9.21 -0.89
CA VAL A 107 -15.50 8.64 -0.57
C VAL A 107 -16.09 9.51 0.53
N SER A 108 -17.24 10.13 0.29
CA SER A 108 -17.88 11.08 1.21
C SER A 108 -19.38 10.94 1.20
#